data_AF-A0A6N6PAA9-F1
#
_entry.id   AF-A0A6N6PAA9-F1
#
_cell.length_a   1.000
_cell.length_b   1.000
_cell.length_c   1.000
_cell.angle_alpha   90.00
_cell.angle_beta   90.00
_cell.angle_gamma   90.00
#
_symmetry.space_group_name_H-M   'P 1'
#
loop_
_entity.id
_entity.type
_entity.pdbx_description
1 polymer ?
#
loop_
_entity_poly.entity_id
_entity_poly.type
_entity_poly.pdbx_seq_one_letter_code
_entity_poly.pdbx_strand_id
1 'polypeptide(L)'
;MKNILTKSILCSLVLAGSASVTHAQYGVDLLNAFTFTDGAKQGGIEIVGYTPDNFTVAGIYVSDTDGTLPGVPTSYGVQILTLGNTGGLTERFQIDLNIGNTGLAGLSSVSSVALDPLGRDFGVASVIPTDNTGTLGKLAFFNYNTGAVIGTINAGFHPDSVRFSDDGTKIYVANEGE
;
A
#
# COMPACT_ATOMS: atom_id res chain seq x y z
N MET A 1 26.31 -54.85 21.11
CA MET A 1 26.64 -53.44 20.81
C MET A 1 25.35 -52.80 20.30
N LYS A 2 24.50 -52.15 21.11
CA LYS A 2 24.64 -50.77 21.67
C LYS A 2 25.09 -49.78 20.57
N ASN A 3 24.39 -48.72 20.16
CA ASN A 3 23.36 -47.92 20.83
C ASN A 3 22.40 -47.21 19.83
N ILE A 4 21.20 -46.98 20.36
CA ILE A 4 20.07 -46.15 19.91
C ILE A 4 20.42 -44.65 20.01
N LEU A 5 19.90 -43.82 19.09
CA LEU A 5 19.45 -42.45 19.42
C LEU A 5 18.34 -41.95 18.45
N THR A 6 17.11 -42.23 18.88
CA THR A 6 15.95 -41.33 19.01
C THR A 6 15.83 -40.10 18.09
N LYS A 7 14.85 -40.14 17.17
CA LYS A 7 14.16 -38.94 16.66
C LYS A 7 13.31 -38.36 17.80
N SER A 8 13.77 -37.28 18.41
CA SER A 8 12.91 -36.43 19.24
C SER A 8 12.03 -35.58 18.33
N ILE A 9 10.78 -35.98 18.15
CA ILE A 9 9.70 -35.06 17.77
C ILE A 9 9.48 -34.18 19.00
N LEU A 10 10.02 -32.97 18.99
CA LEU A 10 9.61 -31.97 19.97
C LEU A 10 8.19 -31.53 19.60
N CYS A 11 7.24 -31.95 20.43
CA CYS A 11 5.96 -31.28 20.57
C CYS A 11 6.23 -29.90 21.18
N SER A 12 6.23 -28.87 20.35
CA SER A 12 6.22 -27.49 20.83
C SER A 12 4.77 -27.02 20.83
N LEU A 13 4.24 -26.93 22.04
CA LEU A 13 3.06 -26.19 22.44
C LEU A 13 2.91 -24.92 21.58
N VAL A 14 1.89 -24.87 20.73
CA VAL A 14 1.49 -23.64 20.04
C VAL A 14 0.88 -22.73 21.11
N LEU A 15 1.71 -21.93 21.79
CA LEU A 15 1.21 -20.68 22.34
C LEU A 15 0.89 -19.79 21.15
N ALA A 16 -0.33 -19.25 21.14
CA ALA A 16 -0.78 -18.27 20.17
C ALA A 16 0.16 -17.05 20.19
N GLY A 17 1.08 -17.01 19.24
CA GLY A 17 1.96 -15.90 18.91
C GLY A 17 2.47 -16.16 17.51
N SER A 18 2.31 -15.20 16.60
CA SER A 18 2.73 -15.32 15.20
C SER A 18 4.23 -15.59 15.12
N ALA A 19 4.60 -16.84 14.84
CA ALA A 19 5.96 -17.18 14.46
C ALA A 19 6.15 -16.79 12.98
N SER A 20 7.18 -16.00 12.68
CA SER A 20 7.55 -15.71 11.30
C SER A 20 7.90 -17.02 10.58
N VAL A 21 7.38 -17.18 9.37
CA VAL A 21 7.73 -18.33 8.52
C VAL A 21 8.79 -17.87 7.54
N THR A 22 10.01 -18.41 7.69
CA THR A 22 11.14 -18.11 6.82
C THR A 22 11.17 -19.06 5.63
N HIS A 23 11.23 -18.52 4.41
CA HIS A 23 11.64 -19.30 3.24
C HIS A 23 13.16 -19.21 3.09
N ALA A 24 13.88 -20.08 3.81
CA ALA A 24 15.33 -20.00 4.02
C ALA A 24 16.16 -20.00 2.72
N GLN A 25 15.65 -20.58 1.63
CA GLN A 25 16.32 -20.55 0.33
C GLN A 25 16.46 -19.13 -0.23
N TYR A 26 15.48 -18.26 0.03
CA TYR A 26 15.45 -16.88 -0.46
C TYR A 26 15.71 -15.85 0.64
N GLY A 27 15.84 -16.27 1.90
CA GLY A 27 16.04 -15.37 3.04
C GLY A 27 14.88 -14.40 3.25
N VAL A 28 13.65 -14.82 2.92
CA VAL A 28 12.44 -14.01 3.06
C VAL A 28 11.63 -14.50 4.26
N ASP A 29 11.24 -13.56 5.11
CA ASP A 29 10.38 -13.79 6.27
C ASP A 29 8.99 -13.21 6.02
N LEU A 30 7.96 -14.02 6.23
CA LEU A 30 6.64 -13.48 6.50
C LEU A 30 6.64 -12.94 7.93
N LEU A 31 6.42 -11.63 8.08
CA LEU A 31 6.48 -10.95 9.37
C LEU A 31 5.16 -11.10 10.15
N ASN A 32 4.18 -10.23 9.90
CA ASN A 32 2.86 -10.26 10.51
C ASN A 32 1.77 -9.93 9.48
N ALA A 33 0.55 -10.36 9.77
CA ALA A 33 -0.63 -9.86 9.08
C ALA A 33 -1.00 -8.48 9.66
N PHE A 34 -1.29 -7.52 8.79
CA PHE A 34 -1.83 -6.23 9.19
C PHE A 34 -3.33 -6.22 8.88
N THR A 35 -4.15 -6.21 9.93
CA THR A 35 -5.60 -6.36 9.81
C THR A 35 -6.35 -5.14 10.32
N PHE A 36 -7.68 -5.13 10.18
CA PHE A 36 -8.51 -4.04 10.72
C PHE A 36 -8.34 -3.84 12.22
N THR A 37 -8.04 -4.90 12.99
CA THR A 37 -7.79 -4.76 14.43
C THR A 37 -6.47 -4.05 14.74
N ASP A 38 -5.55 -4.04 13.77
CA ASP A 38 -4.21 -3.48 13.91
C ASP A 38 -4.08 -2.10 13.24
N GLY A 39 -5.17 -1.59 12.65
CA GLY A 39 -5.24 -0.25 12.08
C GLY A 39 -5.31 -0.19 10.55
N ALA A 40 -5.42 -1.34 9.85
CA ALA A 40 -5.75 -1.34 8.44
C ALA A 40 -7.09 -0.60 8.20
N LYS A 41 -7.19 0.20 7.13
CA LYS A 41 -8.41 0.97 6.83
C LYS A 41 -9.37 0.16 5.98
N GLN A 42 -10.68 0.40 6.14
CA GLN A 42 -11.72 -0.18 5.28
C GLN A 42 -11.40 0.11 3.81
N GLY A 43 -11.56 -0.89 2.94
CA GLY A 43 -11.09 -0.84 1.55
C GLY A 43 -9.55 -0.90 1.38
N GLY A 44 -8.77 -0.87 2.48
CA GLY A 44 -7.34 -1.19 2.51
C GLY A 44 -7.14 -2.64 2.98
N ILE A 45 -6.17 -3.41 2.50
CA ILE A 45 -4.85 -3.09 1.95
C ILE A 45 -4.65 -3.99 0.71
N GLU A 46 -5.21 -3.60 -0.43
CA GLU A 46 -5.11 -4.44 -1.63
C GLU A 46 -3.72 -4.35 -2.28
N ILE A 47 -3.20 -3.12 -2.39
CA ILE A 47 -1.87 -2.83 -2.95
C ILE A 47 -1.01 -2.07 -1.92
N VAL A 48 0.26 -2.46 -1.81
CA VAL A 48 1.25 -1.84 -0.91
C VAL A 48 2.50 -1.37 -1.65
N GLY A 49 3.12 -0.31 -1.14
CA GLY A 49 4.44 0.17 -1.54
C GLY A 49 5.39 0.24 -0.34
N TYR A 50 6.70 0.10 -0.59
CA TYR A 50 7.73 0.19 0.44
C TYR A 50 8.90 1.04 -0.04
N THR A 51 9.49 1.81 0.87
CA THR A 51 10.80 2.44 0.69
C THR A 51 11.64 2.25 1.97
N PRO A 52 12.96 2.04 1.86
CA PRO A 52 13.83 1.95 3.04
C PRO A 52 13.88 3.26 3.83
N ASP A 53 13.53 4.39 3.22
CA ASP A 53 13.49 5.67 3.92
C ASP A 53 12.44 5.66 5.04
N ASN A 54 12.92 5.86 6.27
CA ASN A 54 12.16 5.74 7.52
C ASN A 54 11.34 4.44 7.65
N PHE A 55 11.77 3.35 6.97
CA PHE A 55 11.06 2.08 6.91
C PHE A 55 9.58 2.25 6.53
N THR A 56 9.32 3.10 5.53
CA THR A 56 7.96 3.51 5.19
C THR A 56 7.26 2.45 4.36
N VAL A 57 6.04 2.09 4.79
CA VAL A 57 5.09 1.31 4.01
C VAL A 57 3.90 2.21 3.67
N ALA A 58 3.43 2.14 2.44
CA ALA A 58 2.20 2.78 2.01
C ALA A 58 1.18 1.70 1.63
N GLY A 59 -0.07 1.89 2.04
CA GLY A 59 -1.21 1.07 1.60
C GLY A 59 -2.31 1.96 1.04
N ILE A 60 -3.05 1.48 0.05
CA ILE A 60 -4.23 2.19 -0.46
C ILE A 60 -5.43 1.99 0.47
N TYR A 61 -6.37 2.93 0.46
CA TYR A 61 -7.66 2.76 1.11
C TYR A 61 -8.77 3.47 0.34
N VAL A 62 -9.99 2.96 0.50
CA VAL A 62 -11.23 3.54 -0.03
C VAL A 62 -12.30 3.36 1.04
N SER A 63 -12.82 4.46 1.59
CA SER A 63 -13.87 4.42 2.61
C SER A 63 -15.22 4.85 2.04
N ASP A 64 -16.20 3.97 2.17
CA ASP A 64 -17.62 4.26 1.94
C ASP A 64 -18.29 4.57 3.30
N THR A 65 -17.96 5.69 3.95
CA THR A 65 -18.43 5.94 5.33
C THR A 65 -19.76 6.68 5.47
N ASP A 66 -20.38 7.18 4.40
CA ASP A 66 -21.65 7.92 4.53
C ASP A 66 -22.89 7.07 4.20
N GLY A 67 -22.78 6.00 3.40
CA GLY A 67 -23.93 5.13 3.08
C GLY A 67 -25.11 5.85 2.39
N THR A 68 -24.95 7.12 1.98
CA THR A 68 -25.98 7.97 1.38
C THR A 68 -26.03 7.86 -0.14
N LEU A 69 -24.95 7.40 -0.80
CA LEU A 69 -24.87 7.19 -2.25
C LEU A 69 -24.15 5.86 -2.57
N PRO A 70 -24.80 4.92 -3.28
CA PRO A 70 -24.12 3.72 -3.75
C PRO A 70 -23.10 4.08 -4.84
N GLY A 71 -21.85 3.68 -4.67
CA GLY A 71 -20.81 3.73 -5.70
C GLY A 71 -19.90 4.97 -5.72
N VAL A 72 -19.98 5.86 -4.72
CA VAL A 72 -19.03 6.99 -4.56
C VAL A 72 -18.47 6.98 -3.13
N PRO A 73 -17.16 6.71 -2.94
CA PRO A 73 -16.57 6.73 -1.61
C PRO A 73 -16.45 8.15 -1.07
N THR A 74 -16.52 8.26 0.25
CA THR A 74 -16.43 9.52 0.97
C THR A 74 -14.99 9.97 1.20
N SER A 75 -14.04 9.03 1.15
CA SER A 75 -12.60 9.30 1.16
C SER A 75 -11.87 8.15 0.49
N TYR A 76 -10.79 8.46 -0.20
CA TYR A 76 -9.88 7.48 -0.77
C TYR A 76 -8.47 8.07 -0.74
N GLY A 77 -7.45 7.23 -0.62
CA GLY A 77 -6.12 7.74 -0.48
C GLY A 77 -5.06 6.72 -0.11
N VAL A 78 -4.02 7.22 0.55
CA VAL A 78 -2.86 6.44 0.97
C VAL A 78 -2.71 6.48 2.48
N GLN A 79 -2.68 5.31 3.10
CA GLN A 79 -2.29 5.12 4.49
C GLN A 79 -0.76 5.01 4.55
N ILE A 80 -0.12 5.86 5.36
CA ILE A 80 1.32 5.85 5.57
C ILE A 80 1.63 5.18 6.91
N LEU A 81 2.51 4.18 6.87
CA LEU A 81 2.88 3.32 7.98
C LEU A 81 4.41 3.32 8.17
N THR A 82 4.86 3.02 9.38
CA THR A 82 6.25 2.67 9.67
C THR A 82 6.33 1.18 9.98
N LEU A 83 7.28 0.49 9.35
CA LEU A 83 7.64 -0.90 9.64
C LEU A 83 8.64 -0.94 10.79
N GLY A 84 8.20 -1.49 11.92
CA GLY A 84 9.04 -1.77 13.07
C GLY A 84 10.00 -2.94 12.83
N ASN A 85 11.07 -3.00 13.61
CA ASN A 85 12.10 -4.04 13.53
C ASN A 85 11.61 -5.47 13.85
N THR A 86 10.44 -5.60 14.48
CA THR A 86 9.75 -6.88 14.72
C THR A 86 8.64 -7.16 13.71
N GLY A 87 8.53 -6.33 12.67
CA GLY A 87 7.55 -6.47 11.60
C GLY A 87 6.15 -5.94 11.91
N GLY A 88 5.96 -5.26 13.03
CA GLY A 88 4.73 -4.52 13.32
C GLY A 88 4.63 -3.27 12.42
N LEU A 89 3.42 -2.97 11.94
CA LEU A 89 3.13 -1.72 11.24
C LEU A 89 2.44 -0.75 12.20
N THR A 90 2.81 0.51 12.13
CA THR A 90 2.17 1.60 12.91
C THR A 90 1.81 2.74 11.98
N GLU A 91 0.56 3.19 12.03
CA GLU A 91 0.10 4.33 11.23
C GLU A 91 0.80 5.61 11.66
N ARG A 92 1.34 6.34 10.67
CA ARG A 92 1.82 7.70 10.82
C ARG A 92 0.69 8.69 10.57
N PHE A 93 0.05 8.59 9.41
CA PHE A 93 -1.09 9.43 8.99
C PHE A 93 -1.72 8.88 7.69
N GLN A 94 -2.81 9.52 7.26
CA GLN A 94 -3.47 9.28 5.99
C GLN A 94 -3.29 10.48 5.06
N ILE A 95 -3.17 10.20 3.77
CA ILE A 95 -3.18 11.19 2.70
C ILE A 95 -4.52 11.02 1.99
N ASP A 96 -5.47 11.88 2.30
CA ASP A 96 -6.77 11.92 1.64
C ASP A 96 -6.61 12.56 0.25
N LEU A 97 -7.01 11.83 -0.78
CA LEU A 97 -6.96 12.28 -2.17
C LEU A 97 -8.31 12.82 -2.64
N ASN A 98 -9.38 12.68 -1.84
CA ASN A 98 -10.69 13.26 -2.10
C ASN A 98 -10.79 14.76 -1.70
N ILE A 99 -9.70 15.52 -1.90
CA ILE A 99 -9.64 16.93 -1.52
C ILE A 99 -9.97 17.78 -2.75
N GLY A 100 -10.95 18.68 -2.63
CA GLY A 100 -11.47 19.54 -3.71
C GLY A 100 -10.48 20.52 -4.36
N ASN A 101 -9.18 20.46 -4.06
CA ASN A 101 -8.13 21.35 -4.61
C ASN A 101 -6.90 20.62 -5.16
N THR A 102 -6.96 19.31 -5.40
CA THR A 102 -5.82 18.49 -5.89
C THR A 102 -5.82 18.31 -7.41
N GLY A 103 -6.81 18.84 -8.11
CA GLY A 103 -7.02 18.55 -9.53
C GLY A 103 -7.50 17.11 -9.79
N LEU A 104 -7.98 16.41 -8.76
CA LEU A 104 -8.53 15.04 -8.82
C LEU A 104 -10.07 15.01 -8.91
N ALA A 105 -10.70 16.10 -9.35
CA ALA A 105 -12.14 16.15 -9.55
C ALA A 105 -12.59 15.09 -10.58
N GLY A 106 -13.70 14.41 -10.29
CA GLY A 106 -14.22 13.31 -11.13
C GLY A 106 -13.54 11.96 -10.91
N LEU A 107 -12.60 11.89 -9.95
CA LEU A 107 -11.95 10.64 -9.52
C LEU A 107 -12.52 10.12 -8.21
N SER A 108 -12.46 8.81 -8.02
CA SER A 108 -13.20 8.14 -6.94
C SER A 108 -12.44 7.01 -6.25
N SER A 109 -11.29 6.57 -6.74
CA SER A 109 -10.56 5.49 -6.05
C SER A 109 -9.06 5.54 -6.34
N VAL A 110 -8.30 4.83 -5.53
CA VAL A 110 -6.87 4.57 -5.72
C VAL A 110 -6.70 3.10 -6.06
N SER A 111 -6.10 2.79 -7.21
CA SER A 111 -5.85 1.41 -7.64
C SER A 111 -4.46 0.92 -7.23
N SER A 112 -3.48 1.83 -7.06
CA SER A 112 -2.10 1.44 -6.79
C SER A 112 -1.31 2.56 -6.11
N VAL A 113 -0.25 2.19 -5.39
CA VAL A 113 0.69 3.11 -4.76
C VAL A 113 2.12 2.61 -4.88
N ALA A 114 3.05 3.52 -5.12
CA ALA A 114 4.49 3.27 -5.11
C ALA A 114 5.22 4.38 -4.36
N LEU A 115 6.31 4.03 -3.67
CA LEU A 115 7.17 4.97 -2.97
C LEU A 115 8.52 5.09 -3.70
N ASP A 116 9.11 6.28 -3.68
CA ASP A 116 10.42 6.51 -4.28
C ASP A 116 11.48 5.57 -3.66
N PRO A 117 12.15 4.74 -4.48
CA PRO A 117 13.14 3.80 -3.97
C PRO A 117 14.42 4.47 -3.47
N LEU A 118 14.64 5.75 -3.84
CA LEU A 118 15.84 6.50 -3.47
C LEU A 118 15.68 7.36 -2.20
N GLY A 119 14.50 7.38 -1.58
CA GLY A 119 14.27 8.12 -0.34
C GLY A 119 14.22 9.64 -0.51
N ARG A 120 13.70 10.15 -1.63
CA ARG A 120 13.56 11.59 -1.92
C ARG A 120 12.25 12.18 -1.41
N ASP A 121 11.68 11.60 -0.36
CA ASP A 121 10.47 12.04 0.36
C ASP A 121 9.13 11.96 -0.39
N PHE A 122 9.06 11.37 -1.59
CA PHE A 122 7.83 11.32 -2.38
C PHE A 122 7.36 9.92 -2.80
N GLY A 123 6.06 9.80 -3.02
CA GLY A 123 5.40 8.64 -3.58
C GLY A 123 4.40 9.03 -4.66
N VAL A 124 3.83 8.02 -5.30
CA VAL A 124 2.86 8.17 -6.39
C VAL A 124 1.71 7.21 -6.17
N ALA A 125 0.48 7.70 -6.31
CA ALA A 125 -0.74 6.92 -6.31
C ALA A 125 -1.40 6.96 -7.69
N SER A 126 -1.83 5.82 -8.22
CA SER A 126 -2.72 5.74 -9.37
C SER A 126 -4.16 5.97 -8.92
N VAL A 127 -4.82 6.96 -9.50
CA VAL A 127 -6.17 7.39 -9.13
C VAL A 127 -7.11 7.21 -10.32
N ILE A 128 -8.20 6.48 -10.11
CA ILE A 128 -9.14 6.08 -11.17
C ILE A 128 -10.44 6.91 -11.11
N PRO A 129 -11.05 7.20 -12.27
CA PRO A 129 -12.35 7.87 -12.37
C PRO A 129 -13.51 6.94 -12.06
N THR A 130 -14.67 7.50 -11.71
CA THR A 130 -15.93 6.73 -11.73
C THR A 130 -16.36 6.41 -13.16
N ASP A 131 -16.11 7.32 -14.11
CA ASP A 131 -16.31 7.09 -15.55
C ASP A 131 -14.96 6.76 -16.20
N ASN A 132 -14.67 5.47 -16.28
CA ASN A 132 -13.45 4.90 -16.88
C ASN A 132 -13.38 5.08 -18.40
N THR A 133 -14.49 5.41 -19.08
CA THR A 133 -14.53 5.57 -20.55
C THR A 133 -14.40 7.02 -21.02
N GLY A 134 -14.88 7.98 -20.23
CA GLY A 134 -14.93 9.40 -20.58
C GLY A 134 -13.90 10.26 -19.86
N THR A 135 -13.29 9.76 -18.78
CA THR A 135 -12.36 10.52 -17.94
C THR A 135 -11.01 9.81 -17.85
N LEU A 136 -9.91 10.56 -17.99
CA LEU A 136 -8.59 10.02 -17.74
C LEU A 136 -8.34 9.88 -16.24
N GLY A 137 -7.81 8.73 -15.84
CA GLY A 137 -7.20 8.59 -14.52
C GLY A 137 -5.92 9.41 -14.41
N LYS A 138 -5.43 9.53 -13.18
CA LYS A 138 -4.29 10.41 -12.84
C LYS A 138 -3.28 9.70 -11.97
N LEU A 139 -2.05 10.19 -12.02
CA LEU A 139 -1.08 9.94 -10.97
C LEU A 139 -1.10 11.12 -10.00
N ALA A 140 -1.27 10.84 -8.71
CA ALA A 140 -1.11 11.82 -7.64
C ALA A 140 0.24 11.63 -6.97
N PHE A 141 1.10 12.64 -7.05
CA PHE A 141 2.37 12.70 -6.33
C PHE A 141 2.12 13.26 -4.95
N PHE A 142 2.73 12.65 -3.94
CA PHE A 142 2.60 13.08 -2.56
C PHE A 142 3.93 12.98 -1.82
N ASN A 143 4.07 13.77 -0.76
CA ASN A 143 5.18 13.66 0.17
C ASN A 143 4.78 12.74 1.33
N TYR A 144 5.50 11.62 1.50
CA TYR A 144 5.15 10.60 2.49
C TYR A 144 5.63 10.93 3.92
N ASN A 145 6.27 12.08 4.13
CA ASN A 145 6.69 12.56 5.45
C ASN A 145 5.81 13.70 5.97
N THR A 146 5.20 14.49 5.07
CA THR A 146 4.33 15.62 5.42
C THR A 146 2.85 15.40 5.09
N GLY A 147 2.54 14.42 4.24
CA GLY A 147 1.20 14.15 3.74
C GLY A 147 0.71 15.14 2.68
N ALA A 148 1.56 16.04 2.20
CA ALA A 148 1.19 17.00 1.16
C ALA A 148 1.06 16.32 -0.21
N VAL A 149 -0.02 16.61 -0.93
CA VAL A 149 -0.10 16.33 -2.38
C VAL A 149 0.74 17.39 -3.11
N ILE A 150 1.75 16.94 -3.85
CA ILE A 150 2.77 17.82 -4.46
C ILE A 150 2.60 17.98 -5.97
N GLY A 151 1.69 17.22 -6.59
CA GLY A 151 1.36 17.39 -7.99
C GLY A 151 0.47 16.28 -8.53
N THR A 152 -0.16 16.52 -9.68
CA THR A 152 -0.91 15.51 -10.41
C THR A 152 -0.57 15.58 -11.88
N ILE A 153 -0.57 14.41 -12.55
CA ILE A 153 -0.44 14.31 -14.00
C ILE A 153 -1.50 13.34 -14.54
N ASN A 154 -1.93 13.55 -15.77
CA ASN A 154 -2.78 12.59 -16.45
C ASN A 154 -2.01 11.30 -16.72
N ALA A 155 -2.65 10.17 -16.49
CA ALA A 155 -2.15 8.86 -16.89
C ALA A 155 -2.84 8.45 -18.21
N GLY A 156 -3.73 7.46 -18.15
CA GLY A 156 -4.61 7.03 -19.23
C GLY A 156 -5.99 6.65 -18.68
N PHE A 157 -6.76 5.89 -19.46
CA PHE A 157 -8.01 5.31 -18.98
C PHE A 157 -7.73 4.14 -18.06
N HIS A 158 -8.32 4.18 -16.87
CA HIS A 158 -8.20 3.17 -15.82
C HIS A 158 -6.73 2.77 -15.51
N PRO A 159 -5.89 3.67 -14.95
CA PRO A 159 -4.55 3.32 -14.51
C PRO A 159 -4.65 2.33 -13.35
N ASP A 160 -4.21 1.10 -13.56
CA ASP A 160 -4.41 0.00 -12.62
C ASP A 160 -3.19 -0.22 -11.72
N SER A 161 -1.98 0.00 -12.24
CA SER A 161 -0.74 -0.23 -11.49
C SER A 161 0.30 0.85 -11.75
N VAL A 162 1.06 1.21 -10.71
CA VAL A 162 2.20 2.13 -10.80
C VAL A 162 3.45 1.55 -10.13
N ARG A 163 4.62 1.73 -10.75
CA ARG A 163 5.91 1.32 -10.17
C ARG A 163 7.06 2.22 -10.62
N PHE A 164 8.02 2.46 -9.74
CA PHE A 164 9.28 3.12 -10.08
C PHE A 164 10.27 2.14 -10.74
N SER A 165 11.14 2.64 -11.61
CA SER A 165 12.41 1.95 -11.88
C SER A 165 13.29 1.96 -10.63
N ASP A 166 14.17 0.97 -10.48
CA ASP A 166 15.05 0.86 -9.32
C ASP A 166 15.98 2.07 -9.16
N ASP A 167 16.37 2.69 -10.27
CA ASP A 167 17.16 3.94 -10.29
C ASP A 167 16.33 5.20 -9.99
N GLY A 168 15.01 5.07 -9.74
CA GLY A 168 14.09 6.15 -9.45
C GLY A 168 13.89 7.17 -10.58
N THR A 169 14.43 6.94 -11.78
CA THR A 169 14.35 7.91 -12.89
C THR A 169 13.09 7.78 -13.74
N LYS A 170 12.35 6.68 -13.59
CA LYS A 170 11.14 6.38 -14.37
C LYS A 170 10.02 5.91 -13.47
N ILE A 171 8.80 6.17 -13.93
CA ILE A 171 7.58 5.60 -13.41
C ILE A 171 6.91 4.87 -14.59
N TYR A 172 6.51 3.62 -14.35
CA TYR A 172 5.73 2.82 -15.28
C TYR A 172 4.29 2.75 -14.77
N VAL A 173 3.35 2.94 -15.69
CA VAL A 173 1.92 2.88 -15.39
C VAL A 173 1.28 1.90 -16.36
N ALA A 174 0.58 0.91 -15.82
CA ALA A 174 -0.30 0.06 -16.60
C ALA A 174 -1.68 0.70 -16.63
N ASN A 175 -2.19 0.97 -17.83
CA ASN A 175 -3.56 1.44 -18.03
C ASN A 175 -4.36 0.26 -18.60
N GLU A 176 -5.46 -0.10 -17.95
CA GLU A 176 -6.30 -1.21 -18.39
C GLU A 176 -7.05 -0.87 -19.68
N GLY A 177 -7.41 0.41 -19.88
CA GLY A 177 -7.94 0.91 -21.15
C GLY A 177 -9.40 0.54 -21.41
N GLU A 178 -10.22 0.47 -20.36
CA GLU A 178 -11.67 0.24 -20.45
C GLU A 178 -12.44 1.37 -21.15
#